data_AF-A0AAW3FSG9-F1
#
_entry.id   AF-A0AAW3FSG9-F1
#
_cell.length_a   1.000
_cell.length_b   1.000
_cell.length_c   1.000
_cell.angle_alpha   90.00
_cell.angle_beta   90.00
_cell.angle_gamma   90.00
#
_symmetry.space_group_name_H-M   'P 1'
#
loop_
_entity.id
_entity.type
_entity.pdbx_description
1 polymer ?
#
loop_
_entity_poly.entity_id
_entity_poly.type
_entity_poly.pdbx_seq_one_letter_code
_entity_poly.pdbx_strand_id
1 'polypeptide(L)'
;MSDMGLFRDAMQALYHSGHYGYNINVKKSAPAVDPKEVPAIAALGRINRTPNFKTWSVDSPYKTAEFTAKLTDAVATCDLEMQDLEIKPQIDGRWGDQ
;
A
#
# COMPACT_ATOMS: atom_id res chain seq x y z
N MET A 1 -23.93 -31.34 10.79
CA MET A 1 -23.93 -30.31 9.72
C MET A 1 -23.40 -29.01 10.31
N SER A 2 -22.08 -28.88 10.52
CA SER A 2 -21.54 -27.71 11.24
C SER A 2 -20.09 -27.30 10.89
N ASP A 3 -19.51 -27.78 9.78
CA ASP A 3 -18.07 -27.54 9.50
C ASP A 3 -17.78 -26.74 8.21
N MET A 4 -18.73 -26.68 7.27
CA MET A 4 -18.53 -25.99 5.98
C MET A 4 -18.84 -24.47 6.00
N GLY A 5 -19.37 -23.95 7.11
CA GLY A 5 -19.71 -22.52 7.24
C GLY A 5 -18.51 -21.67 7.67
N LEU A 6 -17.84 -22.06 8.75
CA LEU A 6 -16.69 -21.33 9.31
C LEU A 6 -15.51 -21.22 8.35
N PHE A 7 -15.21 -22.30 7.61
CA PHE A 7 -14.13 -22.27 6.62
C PHE A 7 -14.49 -21.37 5.44
N ARG A 8 -15.76 -21.33 5.03
CA ARG A 8 -16.23 -20.50 3.93
C ARG A 8 -16.29 -19.02 4.32
N ASP A 9 -16.72 -18.70 5.54
CA ASP A 9 -16.68 -17.34 6.10
C ASP A 9 -15.23 -16.88 6.33
N ALA A 10 -14.34 -17.75 6.82
CA ALA A 10 -12.91 -17.43 6.96
C ALA A 10 -12.25 -17.21 5.58
N MET A 11 -12.61 -18.01 4.57
CA MET A 11 -12.15 -17.83 3.20
C MET A 11 -12.75 -16.58 2.55
N GLN A 12 -14.00 -16.20 2.86
CA GLN A 12 -14.63 -14.97 2.39
C GLN A 12 -14.02 -13.73 3.05
N ALA A 13 -13.66 -13.82 4.33
CA ALA A 13 -12.95 -12.78 5.07
C ALA A 13 -11.53 -12.56 4.55
N LEU A 14 -10.85 -13.62 4.11
CA LEU A 14 -9.58 -13.52 3.36
C LEU A 14 -9.79 -12.92 1.96
N TYR A 15 -10.95 -13.14 1.33
CA TYR A 15 -11.30 -12.67 -0.02
C TYR A 15 -11.74 -11.19 -0.09
N HIS A 16 -12.01 -10.52 1.03
CA HIS A 16 -12.67 -9.20 1.08
C HIS A 16 -11.94 -8.18 1.96
N SER A 17 -10.60 -8.21 2.05
CA SER A 17 -9.89 -7.14 2.77
C SER A 17 -10.18 -5.74 2.18
N GLY A 18 -10.64 -5.66 0.92
CA GLY A 18 -10.96 -4.41 0.24
C GLY A 18 -9.72 -3.52 0.00
N HIS A 19 -8.55 -4.04 0.35
CA HIS A 19 -7.29 -3.32 0.41
C HIS A 19 -6.29 -3.96 -0.54
N TYR A 20 -5.36 -3.14 -1.00
CA TYR A 20 -4.31 -3.44 -1.95
C TYR A 20 -2.97 -3.16 -1.28
N GLY A 21 -2.08 -4.14 -1.33
CA GLY A 21 -0.72 -3.99 -0.84
C GLY A 21 0.16 -3.28 -1.87
N TYR A 22 0.97 -2.33 -1.42
CA TYR A 22 1.98 -1.65 -2.22
C TYR A 22 3.32 -1.65 -1.50
N ASN A 23 4.37 -2.06 -2.21
CA ASN A 23 5.74 -1.84 -1.82
C ASN A 23 6.27 -0.59 -2.52
N ILE A 24 6.65 0.43 -1.75
CA ILE A 24 7.28 1.64 -2.28
C ILE A 24 8.76 1.58 -1.91
N ASN A 25 9.62 1.47 -2.93
CA ASN A 25 11.06 1.59 -2.73
C ASN A 25 11.50 3.03 -3.05
N VAL A 26 12.18 3.65 -2.10
CA VAL A 26 12.77 4.98 -2.23
C VAL A 26 14.23 4.82 -2.65
N LYS A 27 14.66 5.54 -3.68
CA LYS A 27 16.07 5.53 -4.12
C LYS A 27 17.00 5.97 -2.99
N LYS A 28 18.22 5.41 -2.98
CA LYS A 28 19.25 5.75 -1.98
C LYS A 28 19.68 7.22 -2.05
N SER A 29 19.68 7.81 -3.25
CA SER A 29 20.02 9.21 -3.52
C SER A 29 18.97 10.20 -3.04
N ALA A 30 17.72 9.75 -2.85
CA ALA A 30 16.63 10.60 -2.42
C ALA A 30 16.78 11.01 -0.94
N PRO A 31 16.11 12.08 -0.51
CA PRO A 31 15.96 12.39 0.91
C PRO A 31 15.42 11.20 1.73
N ALA A 32 15.79 11.15 3.00
CA ALA A 32 15.23 10.18 3.94
C ALA A 32 13.97 10.80 4.56
N VAL A 33 12.81 10.27 4.20
CA VAL A 33 11.51 10.71 4.72
C VAL A 33 10.84 9.51 5.38
N ASP A 34 10.43 9.63 6.65
CA ASP A 34 9.53 8.64 7.26
C ASP A 34 8.11 8.93 6.72
N PRO A 35 7.48 8.01 5.98
CA PRO A 35 6.16 8.24 5.41
C PRO A 35 5.07 8.40 6.47
N LYS A 36 5.35 8.06 7.74
CA LYS A 36 4.44 8.33 8.87
C LYS A 36 4.49 9.78 9.36
N GLU A 37 5.57 10.49 9.07
CA GLU A 37 5.73 11.91 9.40
C GLU A 37 5.09 12.83 8.35
N VAL A 38 4.70 12.28 7.19
CA VAL A 38 3.97 12.99 6.14
C VAL A 38 2.48 12.62 6.22
N PRO A 39 1.59 13.48 6.76
CA PRO A 39 0.19 13.13 6.99
C PRO A 39 -0.55 12.69 5.73
N ALA A 40 -0.23 13.30 4.58
CA ALA A 40 -0.82 12.95 3.29
C ALA A 40 -0.46 11.53 2.84
N ILE A 41 0.78 11.06 3.11
CA ILE A 41 1.20 9.69 2.81
C ILE A 41 0.60 8.71 3.82
N ALA A 42 0.58 9.08 5.10
CA ALA A 42 -0.05 8.28 6.16
C ALA A 42 -1.56 8.06 5.93
N ALA A 43 -2.24 8.99 5.25
CA ALA A 43 -3.66 8.87 4.91
C ALA A 43 -3.94 7.90 3.73
N LEU A 44 -2.92 7.47 2.99
CA LEU A 44 -3.08 6.55 1.86
C LEU A 44 -3.42 5.12 2.31
N GLY A 45 -3.14 4.77 3.55
CA GLY A 45 -3.40 3.44 4.07
C GLY A 45 -2.58 3.12 5.31
N ARG A 46 -2.63 1.85 5.72
CA ARG A 46 -1.84 1.36 6.84
C ARG A 46 -0.40 1.13 6.39
N ILE A 47 0.51 1.92 6.95
CA ILE A 47 1.94 1.83 6.66
C ILE A 47 2.63 0.89 7.66
N ASN A 48 3.12 -0.24 7.15
CA ASN A 48 3.96 -1.16 7.90
C ASN A 48 5.42 -0.70 7.82
N ARG A 49 6.06 -0.55 8.99
CA ARG A 49 7.47 -0.17 9.08
C ARG A 49 8.32 -1.34 8.60
N THR A 50 9.15 -1.09 7.60
CA THR A 50 10.38 -1.89 7.46
C THR A 50 11.49 -1.18 8.27
N PRO A 51 12.52 -1.91 8.75
CA PRO A 51 13.66 -1.31 9.46
C PRO A 51 14.46 -0.29 8.62
N ASN A 52 14.17 -0.23 7.31
CA ASN A 52 14.84 0.63 6.36
C ASN A 52 13.84 1.69 5.87
N PHE A 53 14.06 2.96 6.20
CA PHE A 53 13.23 4.09 5.75
C PHE A 53 13.10 4.20 4.22
N LYS A 54 13.87 3.41 3.47
CA LYS A 54 13.83 3.34 2.01
C LYS A 54 12.87 2.30 1.44
N THR A 55 12.18 1.50 2.25
CA THR A 55 11.12 0.60 1.75
C THR A 55 9.89 0.70 2.63
N TRP A 56 8.75 1.03 2.01
CA TRP A 56 7.48 1.15 2.70
C TRP A 56 6.53 0.08 2.19
N SER A 57 5.81 -0.55 3.12
CA SER A 57 4.68 -1.40 2.76
C SER A 57 3.40 -0.67 3.16
N VAL A 58 2.57 -0.36 2.17
CA VAL A 58 1.32 0.37 2.35
C VAL A 58 0.17 -0.55 1.99
N ASP A 59 -0.69 -0.81 2.97
CA ASP A 59 -1.96 -1.50 2.79
C ASP A 59 -3.06 -0.43 2.61
N SER A 60 -3.54 -0.27 1.37
CA SER A 60 -4.34 0.88 0.93
C SER A 60 -5.70 0.43 0.39
N PRO A 61 -6.81 1.15 0.64
CA PRO A 61 -8.11 0.83 0.05
C PRO A 61 -8.19 1.17 -1.46
N TYR A 62 -7.20 1.88 -1.99
CA TYR A 62 -7.19 2.39 -3.36
C TYR A 62 -6.56 1.40 -4.35
N LYS A 63 -7.16 1.27 -5.53
CA LYS A 63 -6.58 0.58 -6.69
C LYS A 63 -5.33 1.29 -7.20
N THR A 64 -4.48 0.60 -7.95
CA THR A 64 -3.15 1.11 -8.37
C THR A 64 -3.20 2.49 -9.03
N ALA A 65 -4.12 2.72 -9.98
CA ALA A 65 -4.23 4.02 -10.64
C ALA A 65 -4.60 5.16 -9.67
N GLU A 66 -5.58 4.91 -8.79
CA GLU A 66 -6.02 5.89 -7.79
C GLU A 66 -4.95 6.10 -6.71
N PHE A 67 -4.31 5.01 -6.27
CA PHE A 67 -3.21 5.05 -5.31
C PHE A 67 -2.04 5.88 -5.84
N THR A 68 -1.61 5.65 -7.09
CA THR A 68 -0.51 6.39 -7.70
C THR A 68 -0.83 7.88 -7.83
N ALA A 69 -2.07 8.24 -8.20
CA ALA A 69 -2.49 9.64 -8.25
C ALA A 69 -2.42 10.30 -6.86
N LYS A 70 -3.03 9.67 -5.85
CA LYS A 70 -3.02 10.21 -4.48
C LYS A 70 -1.62 10.24 -3.86
N LEU A 71 -0.77 9.26 -4.18
CA LEU A 71 0.63 9.26 -3.75
C LEU A 71 1.41 10.40 -4.41
N THR A 72 1.15 10.70 -5.68
CA THR A 72 1.76 11.84 -6.38
C THR A 72 1.42 13.15 -5.68
N ASP A 73 0.15 13.35 -5.34
CA ASP A 73 -0.29 14.53 -4.60
C ASP A 73 0.32 14.59 -3.19
N ALA A 74 0.42 13.44 -2.51
CA ALA A 74 1.01 13.36 -1.18
C ALA A 74 2.52 13.65 -1.17
N VAL A 75 3.24 13.16 -2.19
CA VAL A 75 4.69 13.39 -2.35
C VAL A 75 4.99 14.85 -2.62
N ALA A 76 4.10 15.59 -3.31
CA ALA A 76 4.24 17.04 -3.49
C ALA A 76 4.21 17.84 -2.17
N THR A 77 3.87 17.21 -1.04
CA THR A 77 3.86 17.85 0.28
C THR A 77 5.16 17.64 1.09
N CYS A 78 6.16 16.93 0.54
CA CYS A 78 7.45 16.70 1.18
C CYS A 78 8.63 16.78 0.18
N ASP A 79 9.85 16.59 0.67
CA ASP A 79 11.09 16.70 -0.14
C ASP A 79 11.33 15.52 -1.10
N LEU A 80 10.36 14.63 -1.27
CA LEU A 80 10.48 13.51 -2.22
C LEU A 80 9.94 13.91 -3.59
N GLU A 81 10.46 13.25 -4.62
CA GLU A 81 9.91 13.34 -5.97
C GLU A 81 9.39 11.98 -6.42
N MET A 82 8.38 11.96 -7.30
CA MET A 82 7.86 10.69 -7.84
C MET A 82 8.93 9.88 -8.57
N GLN A 83 9.94 10.53 -9.14
CA GLN A 83 11.07 9.85 -9.78
C GLN A 83 11.99 9.13 -8.79
N ASP A 84 11.92 9.46 -7.50
CA ASP A 84 12.66 8.77 -6.44
C ASP A 84 11.98 7.49 -5.96
N LEU A 85 10.74 7.26 -6.38
CA LEU A 85 9.89 6.19 -5.91
C LEU A 85 9.72 5.11 -6.98
N GLU A 86 9.87 3.87 -6.58
CA GLU A 86 9.45 2.70 -7.34
C GLU A 86 8.26 2.06 -6.62
N ILE A 87 7.08 2.13 -7.26
CA ILE A 87 5.84 1.55 -6.74
C ILE A 87 5.69 0.13 -7.30
N LYS A 88 5.70 -0.86 -6.42
CA LYS A 88 5.46 -2.27 -6.74
C LYS A 88 4.15 -2.72 -6.09
N PRO A 89 3.06 -2.85 -6.86
CA PRO A 89 1.85 -3.50 -6.35
C PRO A 89 2.21 -4.90 -5.86
N GLN A 90 1.90 -5.18 -4.59
CA GLN A 90 1.84 -6.55 -4.11
C GLN A 90 0.56 -7.12 -4.73
N ILE A 91 0.70 -8.11 -5.61
CA ILE A 91 -0.47 -8.80 -6.16
C ILE A 91 -1.16 -9.47 -4.97
N ASP A 92 -2.25 -8.88 -4.48
CA ASP A 92 -3.05 -9.46 -3.42
C ASP A 92 -4.56 -9.36 -3.74
N GLY A 93 -5.23 -10.49 -3.56
CA GLY A 93 -6.69 -10.64 -3.48
C GLY A 93 -7.48 -10.71 -4.77
N ARG A 94 -7.23 -9.88 -5.79
CA ARG A 94 -8.08 -9.85 -7.00
C ARG A 94 -7.59 -10.76 -8.12
N TRP A 95 -7.54 -12.06 -7.86
CA TRP A 95 -7.69 -13.03 -8.96
C TRP A 95 -9.17 -13.09 -9.33
N GLY A 96 -9.61 -12.15 -10.15
CA GLY A 96 -11.00 -12.04 -10.57
C GLY A 96 -11.37 -10.74 -11.29
N ASP A 97 -10.40 -10.08 -11.93
CA ASP A 97 -10.76 -9.17 -13.02
C ASP A 97 -11.09 -10.07 -14.22
N GLN A 98 -12.36 -10.00 -14.59
CA GLN A 98 -13.10 -10.83 -15.55
C GLN A 98 -12.66 -10.56 -16.99
#